data_AF-A0A0F9ZLT5-F1
#
_entry.id   AF-A0A0F9ZLT5-F1
#
_cell.length_a   1.000
_cell.length_b   1.000
_cell.length_c   1.000
_cell.angle_alpha   90.00
_cell.angle_beta   90.00
_cell.angle_gamma   90.00
#
_symmetry.space_group_name_H-M   'P 1'
#
loop_
_entity.id
_entity.type
_entity.pdbx_description
1 polymer ?
#
loop_
_entity_poly.entity_id
_entity_poly.type
_entity_poly.pdbx_seq_one_letter_code
_entity_poly.pdbx_strand_id
1 'polypeptide(L)'
;MSQYYNPNRQHNLYIPDSSLPFRLSRSKIDLFINCPRCFYLDRRLGVGQPPGYPFSLNSAVDKLLKKEFDIHRSKGTRHPLMESYGIDAIPLSHEKIDEWRDSLRGGITYKVPDTNLVITGGVDDVWVKPNGEFIIVDYKATSKEEEVTLDADWQDGYKRQMEIYQWLFRMNGFKVSDIGYFVYCNGKTDRKAFDGKLEFDIKIIPYKGNDGWVEDTIKKAISCLNSNKLPKSGEDCDFCEYREAVDKALKSI
;
A
#
# COMPACT_ATOMS: atom_id res chain seq x y z
N MET A 1 10.72 -19.16 7.93
CA MET A 1 9.53 -18.72 7.13
C MET A 1 8.30 -19.59 7.38
N SER A 2 8.42 -20.91 7.61
CA SER A 2 7.27 -21.81 7.81
C SER A 2 6.33 -21.40 8.95
N GLN A 3 6.82 -20.81 10.04
CA GLN A 3 5.96 -20.35 11.15
C GLN A 3 5.00 -19.21 10.77
N TYR A 4 5.27 -18.48 9.69
CA TYR A 4 4.48 -17.33 9.24
C TYR A 4 3.63 -17.63 8.00
N TYR A 5 3.79 -18.81 7.39
CA TYR A 5 3.05 -19.20 6.21
C TYR A 5 2.13 -20.38 6.52
N ASN A 6 0.82 -20.16 6.41
CA ASN A 6 -0.16 -21.22 6.46
C ASN A 6 -0.71 -21.46 5.04
N PRO A 7 -0.36 -22.58 4.38
CA PRO A 7 -0.80 -22.87 3.02
C PRO A 7 -2.31 -23.11 2.91
N ASN A 8 -2.98 -23.47 4.01
CA ASN A 8 -4.41 -23.80 4.06
C ASN A 8 -5.13 -22.94 5.13
N ARG A 9 -5.05 -21.61 4.97
CA ARG A 9 -5.65 -20.66 5.93
C ARG A 9 -7.16 -20.81 5.95
N GLN A 10 -7.74 -21.07 7.12
CA GLN A 10 -9.20 -21.22 7.30
C GLN A 10 -9.93 -19.94 7.73
N HIS A 11 -9.18 -18.89 8.11
CA HIS A 11 -9.73 -17.62 8.59
C HIS A 11 -9.54 -16.49 7.56
N ASN A 12 -10.29 -15.40 7.73
CA ASN A 12 -10.28 -14.24 6.82
C ASN A 12 -10.46 -14.65 5.35
N LEU A 13 -11.40 -15.57 5.12
CA LEU A 13 -11.83 -15.98 3.79
C LEU A 13 -13.12 -15.25 3.44
N TYR A 14 -13.24 -14.86 2.17
CA TYR A 14 -14.44 -14.31 1.64
C TYR A 14 -15.47 -15.42 1.44
N ILE A 15 -16.67 -15.25 1.98
CA ILE A 15 -17.82 -16.14 1.84
C ILE A 15 -18.90 -15.34 1.10
N PRO A 16 -19.48 -15.81 -0.03
CA PRO A 16 -20.50 -15.05 -0.74
C PRO A 16 -21.73 -14.99 0.14
N ASP A 17 -22.56 -13.99 -0.07
CA ASP A 17 -23.85 -13.84 0.61
C ASP A 17 -23.74 -13.76 2.15
N SER A 18 -22.52 -13.75 2.69
CA SER A 18 -22.28 -13.56 4.11
C SER A 18 -22.59 -12.10 4.47
N SER A 19 -23.40 -11.92 5.50
CA SER A 19 -23.67 -10.60 6.09
C SER A 19 -22.48 -10.06 6.88
N LEU A 20 -21.48 -10.90 7.20
CA LEU A 20 -20.32 -10.48 7.99
C LEU A 20 -19.38 -9.60 7.15
N PRO A 21 -18.91 -8.46 7.70
CA PRO A 21 -17.97 -7.60 6.99
C PRO A 21 -16.68 -8.32 6.60
N PHE A 22 -16.27 -8.16 5.34
CA PHE A 22 -15.01 -8.69 4.83
C PHE A 22 -14.04 -7.56 4.52
N ARG A 23 -12.96 -7.44 5.32
CA ARG A 23 -11.93 -6.43 5.10
C ARG A 23 -11.03 -6.81 3.93
N LEU A 24 -10.94 -5.94 2.94
CA LEU A 24 -10.06 -6.09 1.79
C LEU A 24 -9.04 -4.95 1.77
N SER A 25 -7.78 -5.28 2.02
CA SER A 25 -6.71 -4.28 2.03
C SER A 25 -6.33 -3.82 0.62
N ARG A 26 -5.77 -2.62 0.52
CA ARG A 26 -5.11 -2.10 -0.69
C ARG A 26 -4.16 -3.13 -1.34
N SER A 27 -3.41 -3.88 -0.55
CA SER A 27 -2.50 -4.93 -1.06
C SER A 27 -3.19 -6.09 -1.74
N LYS A 28 -4.44 -6.35 -1.41
CA LYS A 28 -5.22 -7.40 -2.07
C LYS A 28 -5.93 -6.90 -3.32
N ILE A 29 -6.23 -5.60 -3.40
CA ILE A 29 -6.65 -4.97 -4.66
C ILE A 29 -5.51 -5.04 -5.68
N ASP A 30 -4.28 -4.72 -5.26
CA ASP A 30 -3.11 -4.81 -6.13
C ASP A 30 -2.80 -6.26 -6.55
N LEU A 31 -2.96 -7.23 -5.63
CA LEU A 31 -2.88 -8.65 -5.98
C LEU A 31 -3.93 -9.05 -7.02
N PHE A 32 -5.15 -8.50 -6.96
CA PHE A 32 -6.19 -8.76 -7.94
C PHE A 32 -5.82 -8.21 -9.33
N ILE A 33 -5.28 -6.98 -9.39
CA ILE A 33 -4.80 -6.37 -10.63
C ILE A 33 -3.70 -7.23 -11.24
N ASN A 34 -2.72 -7.65 -10.44
CA ASN A 34 -1.59 -8.44 -10.92
C ASN A 34 -2.01 -9.85 -11.34
N CYS A 35 -2.89 -10.51 -10.57
CA CYS A 35 -3.35 -11.87 -10.88
C CYS A 35 -4.68 -12.22 -10.21
N PRO A 36 -5.81 -12.19 -10.95
CA PRO A 36 -7.12 -12.59 -10.44
C PRO A 36 -7.14 -14.00 -9.85
N ARG A 37 -6.41 -14.96 -10.44
CA ARG A 37 -6.26 -16.32 -9.92
C ARG A 37 -5.61 -16.33 -8.54
N CYS A 38 -4.46 -15.67 -8.36
CA CYS A 38 -3.80 -15.64 -7.05
C CYS A 38 -4.65 -14.92 -6.00
N PHE A 39 -5.32 -13.85 -6.39
CA PHE A 39 -6.27 -13.16 -5.53
C PHE A 39 -7.41 -14.07 -5.07
N TYR A 40 -8.03 -14.79 -6.01
CA TYR A 40 -9.11 -15.73 -5.70
C TYR A 40 -8.60 -16.86 -4.80
N LEU A 41 -7.49 -17.53 -5.15
CA LEU A 41 -6.90 -18.57 -4.32
C LEU A 41 -6.65 -18.09 -2.87
N ASP A 42 -6.12 -16.88 -2.70
CA ASP A 42 -5.81 -16.33 -1.39
C ASP A 42 -7.06 -15.91 -0.60
N ARG A 43 -7.94 -15.10 -1.20
CA ARG A 43 -9.08 -14.50 -0.50
C ARG A 43 -10.27 -15.45 -0.39
N ARG A 44 -10.42 -16.38 -1.31
CA ARG A 44 -11.55 -17.31 -1.39
C ARG A 44 -11.21 -18.69 -0.84
N LEU A 45 -10.06 -19.24 -1.23
CA LEU A 45 -9.71 -20.63 -0.95
C LEU A 45 -8.63 -20.79 0.14
N GLY A 46 -8.11 -19.68 0.66
CA GLY A 46 -7.13 -19.69 1.75
C GLY A 46 -5.71 -20.07 1.36
N VAL A 47 -5.42 -20.12 0.06
CA VAL A 47 -4.09 -20.47 -0.50
C VAL A 47 -3.41 -19.20 -0.99
N GLY A 48 -2.70 -18.54 -0.08
CA GLY A 48 -1.90 -17.34 -0.39
C GLY A 48 -0.54 -17.67 -0.99
N GLN A 49 0.05 -16.71 -1.71
CA GLN A 49 1.45 -16.76 -2.08
C GLN A 49 2.33 -16.76 -0.81
N PRO A 50 3.44 -17.53 -0.77
CA PRO A 50 4.44 -17.40 0.28
C PRO A 50 4.89 -15.94 0.44
N PRO A 51 4.98 -15.42 1.67
CA PRO A 51 5.41 -14.04 1.90
C PRO A 51 6.89 -13.86 1.57
N GLY A 52 7.26 -12.67 1.11
CA GLY A 52 8.66 -12.26 1.00
C GLY A 52 9.31 -11.97 2.36
N TYR A 53 10.57 -11.55 2.32
CA TYR A 53 11.31 -11.14 3.52
C TYR A 53 10.79 -9.82 4.10
N PRO A 54 10.83 -9.63 5.43
CA PRO A 54 10.44 -8.38 6.05
C PRO A 54 11.48 -7.28 5.79
N PHE A 55 11.03 -6.08 5.40
CA PHE A 55 11.87 -4.90 5.19
C PHE A 55 12.07 -4.10 6.49
N SER A 56 12.67 -4.74 7.50
CA SER A 56 12.75 -4.18 8.86
C SER A 56 13.51 -2.84 8.97
N LEU A 57 14.56 -2.63 8.16
CA LEU A 57 15.27 -1.35 8.09
C LEU A 57 14.39 -0.25 7.49
N ASN A 58 13.68 -0.53 6.40
CA ASN A 58 12.75 0.41 5.77
C ASN A 58 11.64 0.79 6.75
N SER A 59 11.10 -0.17 7.50
CA SER A 59 10.13 0.09 8.58
C SER A 59 10.71 0.93 9.72
N ALA A 60 12.00 0.81 10.02
CA ALA A 60 12.66 1.65 11.03
C ALA A 60 12.79 3.11 10.55
N VAL A 61 13.13 3.32 9.28
CA VAL A 61 13.16 4.65 8.65
C VAL A 61 11.78 5.29 8.68
N ASP A 62 10.75 4.57 8.23
CA ASP A 62 9.35 5.02 8.28
C ASP A 62 8.92 5.43 9.69
N LYS A 63 9.22 4.59 10.70
CA LYS A 63 8.91 4.89 12.11
C LYS A 63 9.61 6.16 12.61
N LEU A 64 10.83 6.42 12.18
CA LEU A 64 11.58 7.61 12.59
C LEU A 64 11.06 8.88 11.89
N LEU A 65 10.79 8.81 10.58
CA LEU A 65 10.13 9.90 9.86
C LEU A 65 8.79 10.25 10.49
N LYS A 66 7.96 9.24 10.79
CA LYS A 66 6.69 9.44 11.49
C LYS A 66 6.86 10.25 12.76
N LYS A 67 7.83 9.89 13.63
CA LYS A 67 8.13 10.64 14.85
C LYS A 67 8.59 12.08 14.58
N GLU A 68 9.41 12.29 13.55
CA GLU A 68 9.88 13.62 13.15
C GLU A 68 8.70 14.51 12.73
N PHE A 69 7.83 14.01 11.85
CA PHE A 69 6.61 14.69 11.44
C PHE A 69 5.61 14.87 12.60
N ASP A 70 5.56 13.96 13.58
CA ASP A 70 4.75 14.08 14.81
C ASP A 70 5.14 15.31 15.65
N ILE A 71 6.44 15.64 15.73
CA ILE A 71 6.91 16.84 16.42
C ILE A 71 6.32 18.09 15.77
N HIS A 72 6.34 18.15 14.43
CA HIS A 72 5.81 19.28 13.69
C HIS A 72 4.28 19.37 13.74
N ARG A 73 3.59 18.22 13.65
CA ARG A 73 2.13 18.11 13.79
C ARG A 73 1.65 18.65 15.12
N SER A 74 2.28 18.25 16.22
CA SER A 74 1.90 18.68 17.58
C SER A 74 2.04 20.19 17.80
N LYS A 75 2.96 20.83 17.06
CA LYS A 75 3.22 22.28 17.13
C LYS A 75 2.45 23.07 16.08
N GLY A 76 1.77 22.43 15.13
CA GLY A 76 1.14 23.10 14.00
C GLY A 76 2.14 23.81 13.08
N THR A 77 3.36 23.28 12.96
CA THR A 77 4.46 23.88 12.18
C THR A 77 4.72 23.12 10.89
N ARG A 78 5.32 23.80 9.90
CA ARG A 78 5.81 23.16 8.68
C ARG A 78 7.05 22.33 8.99
N HIS A 79 7.21 21.22 8.27
CA HIS A 79 8.43 20.43 8.32
C HIS A 79 9.53 21.11 7.48
N PRO A 80 10.82 21.10 7.87
CA PRO A 80 11.90 21.69 7.08
C PRO A 80 11.95 21.20 5.62
N LEU A 81 11.68 19.91 5.40
CA LEU A 81 11.53 19.36 4.04
C LEU A 81 10.39 20.03 3.25
N MET A 82 9.27 20.40 3.85
CA MET A 82 8.21 21.11 3.14
C MET A 82 8.69 22.50 2.71
N GLU A 83 9.42 23.20 3.59
CA GLU A 83 9.97 24.53 3.30
C GLU A 83 11.00 24.48 2.16
N SER A 84 11.93 23.52 2.20
CA SER A 84 12.97 23.39 1.18
C SER A 84 12.40 23.04 -0.20
N TYR A 85 11.23 22.40 -0.25
CA TYR A 85 10.52 22.04 -1.48
C TYR A 85 9.39 23.01 -1.85
N GLY A 86 9.20 24.12 -1.10
CA GLY A 86 8.16 25.11 -1.37
C GLY A 86 6.72 24.59 -1.23
N ILE A 87 6.51 23.58 -0.39
CA ILE A 87 5.20 22.95 -0.16
C ILE A 87 4.45 23.73 0.92
N ASP A 88 3.38 24.41 0.53
CA ASP A 88 2.50 25.17 1.44
C ASP A 88 1.49 24.24 2.12
N ALA A 89 1.97 23.43 3.07
CA ALA A 89 1.17 22.53 3.89
C ALA A 89 1.82 22.32 5.26
N ILE A 90 1.07 21.76 6.21
CA ILE A 90 1.58 21.24 7.48
C ILE A 90 1.12 19.80 7.68
N PRO A 91 1.78 18.99 8.53
CA PRO A 91 1.28 17.67 8.89
C PRO A 91 -0.11 17.79 9.53
N LEU A 92 -1.08 17.02 9.05
CA LEU A 92 -2.48 17.12 9.48
C LEU A 92 -2.63 16.68 10.93
N SER A 93 -3.16 17.56 11.77
CA SER A 93 -3.65 17.20 13.10
C SER A 93 -5.11 16.74 13.01
N HIS A 94 -5.36 15.45 13.23
CA HIS A 94 -6.69 14.85 13.22
C HIS A 94 -6.81 13.77 14.30
N GLU A 95 -7.97 13.66 14.94
CA GLU A 95 -8.25 12.67 16.00
C GLU A 95 -8.09 11.21 15.55
N LYS A 96 -8.06 10.97 14.23
CA LYS A 96 -7.99 9.64 13.61
C LYS A 96 -6.64 9.36 12.95
N ILE A 97 -5.67 10.27 13.07
CA ILE A 97 -4.39 10.13 12.36
C ILE A 97 -3.65 8.83 12.75
N ASP A 98 -3.71 8.46 14.03
CA ASP A 98 -3.12 7.21 14.53
C ASP A 98 -3.87 5.97 14.03
N GLU A 99 -5.21 6.04 13.97
CA GLU A 99 -6.03 4.98 13.39
C GLU A 99 -5.70 4.78 11.91
N TRP A 100 -5.63 5.87 11.13
CA TRP A 100 -5.31 5.82 9.70
C TRP A 100 -3.91 5.30 9.41
N ARG A 101 -2.98 5.45 10.36
CA ARG A 101 -1.60 4.95 10.26
C ARG A 101 -1.42 3.49 10.72
N ASP A 102 -2.34 2.94 11.51
CA ASP A 102 -2.29 1.51 11.92
C ASP A 102 -2.81 0.60 10.79
N SER A 103 -1.94 0.25 9.85
CA SER A 103 -2.27 -0.64 8.73
C SER A 103 -2.69 -2.06 9.11
N LEU A 104 -2.42 -2.52 10.33
CA LEU A 104 -2.69 -3.89 10.76
C LEU A 104 -4.04 -4.04 11.45
N ARG A 105 -4.41 -3.07 12.30
CA ARG A 105 -5.65 -3.14 13.10
C ARG A 105 -6.68 -2.10 12.69
N GLY A 106 -6.23 -0.95 12.20
CA GLY A 106 -7.06 0.17 11.79
C GLY A 106 -6.98 0.40 10.29
N GLY A 107 -6.41 1.56 9.93
CA GLY A 107 -6.37 2.10 8.58
C GLY A 107 -7.64 2.87 8.27
N ILE A 108 -7.57 3.79 7.29
CA ILE A 108 -8.77 4.38 6.74
C ILE A 108 -9.60 3.27 6.08
N THR A 109 -10.91 3.31 6.28
CA THR A 109 -11.83 2.31 5.75
C THR A 109 -12.96 2.92 4.96
N TYR A 110 -13.46 2.18 3.99
CA TYR A 110 -14.70 2.51 3.31
C TYR A 110 -15.56 1.26 3.12
N LYS A 111 -16.83 1.37 3.51
CA LYS A 111 -17.83 0.32 3.32
C LYS A 111 -18.39 0.42 1.91
N VAL A 112 -18.15 -0.60 1.09
CA VAL A 112 -18.69 -0.62 -0.28
C VAL A 112 -20.20 -0.82 -0.19
N PRO A 113 -21.03 0.07 -0.79
CA PRO A 113 -22.49 -0.06 -0.77
C PRO A 113 -22.94 -1.41 -1.31
N ASP A 114 -24.06 -1.92 -0.77
CA ASP A 114 -24.73 -3.16 -1.21
C ASP A 114 -23.88 -4.44 -1.20
N THR A 115 -22.75 -4.43 -0.48
CA THR A 115 -21.90 -5.60 -0.31
C THR A 115 -21.45 -5.77 1.14
N ASN A 116 -20.85 -6.91 1.48
CA ASN A 116 -20.18 -7.10 2.76
C ASN A 116 -18.73 -6.58 2.78
N LEU A 117 -18.19 -6.03 1.68
CA LEU A 117 -16.79 -5.60 1.62
C LEU A 117 -16.53 -4.29 2.36
N VAL A 118 -15.38 -4.22 3.04
CA VAL A 118 -14.80 -3.01 3.62
C VAL A 118 -13.40 -2.84 3.06
N ILE A 119 -13.18 -1.82 2.23
CA ILE A 119 -11.85 -1.51 1.70
C ILE A 119 -11.05 -0.80 2.79
N THR A 120 -9.77 -1.14 2.93
CA THR A 120 -8.92 -0.55 3.96
C THR A 120 -7.48 -0.30 3.50
N GLY A 121 -6.85 0.73 4.05
CA GLY A 121 -5.47 1.10 3.80
C GLY A 121 -4.87 1.85 4.98
N GLY A 122 -3.59 1.58 5.28
CA GLY A 122 -2.84 2.38 6.24
C GLY A 122 -1.94 3.37 5.50
N VAL A 123 -2.10 4.66 5.76
CA VAL A 123 -1.22 5.71 5.22
C VAL A 123 0.00 5.89 6.10
N ASP A 124 1.08 6.45 5.55
CA ASP A 124 2.23 6.84 6.37
C ASP A 124 2.00 8.21 7.02
N ASP A 125 1.49 9.16 6.24
CA ASP A 125 1.12 10.48 6.74
C ASP A 125 0.05 11.16 5.88
N VAL A 126 -0.53 12.22 6.41
CA VAL A 126 -1.46 13.12 5.71
C VAL A 126 -1.03 14.54 6.03
N TRP A 127 -0.89 15.38 5.01
CA TRP A 127 -0.66 16.82 5.17
C TRP A 127 -1.92 17.60 4.83
N VAL A 128 -1.98 18.85 5.26
CA VAL A 128 -3.12 19.73 5.01
C VAL A 128 -2.65 21.09 4.51
N LYS A 129 -3.27 21.55 3.42
CA LYS A 129 -3.06 22.90 2.86
C LYS A 129 -3.84 23.94 3.67
N PRO A 130 -3.51 25.25 3.56
CA PRO A 130 -4.28 26.32 4.21
C PRO A 130 -5.77 26.35 3.83
N ASN A 131 -6.12 25.86 2.64
CA ASN A 131 -7.51 25.77 2.18
C ASN A 131 -8.27 24.51 2.67
N GLY A 132 -7.66 23.73 3.58
CA GLY A 132 -8.25 22.52 4.16
C GLY A 132 -8.15 21.26 3.30
N GLU A 133 -7.54 21.33 2.11
CA GLU A 133 -7.35 20.16 1.25
C GLU A 133 -6.26 19.23 1.81
N PHE A 134 -6.58 17.95 1.91
CA PHE A 134 -5.66 16.90 2.38
C PHE A 134 -4.74 16.45 1.26
N ILE A 135 -3.49 16.18 1.62
CA ILE A 135 -2.48 15.61 0.73
C ILE A 135 -2.06 14.28 1.32
N ILE A 136 -2.20 13.20 0.55
CA ILE A 136 -1.76 11.87 0.96
C ILE A 136 -0.25 11.77 0.75
N VAL A 137 0.43 11.18 1.73
CA VAL A 137 1.89 11.08 1.76
C VAL A 137 2.29 9.66 2.09
N ASP A 138 3.25 9.15 1.34
CA ASP A 138 3.75 7.79 1.47
C ASP A 138 5.29 7.81 1.58
N TYR A 139 5.83 7.05 2.53
CA TYR A 139 7.26 7.04 2.83
C TYR A 139 7.91 5.85 2.15
N LYS A 140 8.97 6.12 1.38
CA LYS A 140 9.76 5.09 0.69
C LYS A 140 11.20 5.15 1.20
N ALA A 141 11.76 3.98 1.45
CA ALA A 141 13.18 3.85 1.76
C ALA A 141 13.80 2.81 0.82
N THR A 142 14.99 3.10 0.31
CA THR A 142 15.79 2.18 -0.51
C THR A 142 17.28 2.45 -0.32
N SER A 143 18.14 1.73 -1.04
CA SER A 143 19.57 2.02 -1.15
C SER A 143 20.02 1.67 -2.57
N LYS A 144 20.18 2.67 -3.44
CA LYS A 144 20.66 2.50 -4.82
C LYS A 144 21.58 3.66 -5.22
N GLU A 145 22.51 3.39 -6.15
CA GLU A 145 23.45 4.41 -6.66
C GLU A 145 22.76 5.46 -7.53
N GLU A 146 21.74 5.06 -8.27
CA GLU A 146 20.97 5.95 -9.13
C GLU A 146 20.03 6.86 -8.35
N GLU A 147 19.61 7.95 -8.98
CA GLU A 147 18.62 8.85 -8.43
C GLU A 147 17.27 8.15 -8.20
N VAL A 148 16.64 8.41 -7.06
CA VAL A 148 15.28 7.90 -6.77
C VAL A 148 14.25 8.65 -7.60
N THR A 149 13.52 7.92 -8.44
CA THR A 149 12.39 8.41 -9.24
C THR A 149 11.18 7.47 -9.09
N LEU A 150 10.10 7.74 -9.82
CA LEU A 150 8.86 6.93 -9.87
C LEU A 150 8.63 6.28 -11.26
N ASP A 151 9.68 6.20 -12.07
CA ASP A 151 9.58 5.85 -13.50
C ASP A 151 9.75 4.35 -13.80
N ALA A 152 10.22 3.55 -12.84
CA ALA A 152 10.41 2.12 -13.09
C ALA A 152 9.08 1.36 -13.01
N ASP A 153 8.89 0.33 -13.85
CA ASP A 153 7.63 -0.41 -13.97
C ASP A 153 7.10 -0.97 -12.64
N TRP A 154 8.00 -1.46 -11.77
CA TRP A 154 7.64 -1.97 -10.45
C TRP A 154 7.10 -0.90 -9.49
N GLN A 155 7.32 0.39 -9.79
CA GLN A 155 6.84 1.53 -9.02
C GLN A 155 5.39 1.89 -9.33
N ASP A 156 4.77 1.25 -10.32
CA ASP A 156 3.33 1.38 -10.55
C ASP A 156 2.51 0.89 -9.36
N GLY A 157 3.03 -0.06 -8.58
CA GLY A 157 2.43 -0.44 -7.29
C GLY A 157 2.39 0.71 -6.28
N TYR A 158 3.36 1.63 -6.30
CA TYR A 158 3.39 2.81 -5.44
C TYR A 158 2.37 3.86 -5.89
N LYS A 159 2.26 4.07 -7.21
CA LYS A 159 1.26 4.95 -7.81
C LYS A 159 -0.16 4.49 -7.45
N ARG A 160 -0.46 3.20 -7.67
CA ARG A 160 -1.75 2.60 -7.31
C ARG A 160 -2.05 2.67 -5.81
N GLN A 161 -1.01 2.51 -4.98
CA GLN A 161 -1.15 2.69 -3.53
C GLN A 161 -1.61 4.10 -3.17
N MET A 162 -0.95 5.12 -3.71
CA MET A 162 -1.32 6.53 -3.50
C MET A 162 -2.77 6.79 -3.94
N GLU A 163 -3.15 6.31 -5.13
CA GLU A 163 -4.48 6.52 -5.70
C GLU A 163 -5.59 5.84 -4.87
N ILE A 164 -5.37 4.61 -4.39
CA ILE A 164 -6.34 3.95 -3.49
C ILE A 164 -6.51 4.73 -2.18
N TYR A 165 -5.44 5.31 -1.64
CA TYR A 165 -5.54 6.11 -0.42
C TYR A 165 -6.27 7.42 -0.67
N GLN A 166 -5.96 8.13 -1.77
CA GLN A 166 -6.73 9.32 -2.16
C GLN A 166 -8.22 8.98 -2.30
N TRP A 167 -8.55 7.88 -2.97
CA TRP A 167 -9.92 7.38 -3.10
C TRP A 167 -10.57 7.12 -1.75
N LEU A 168 -9.91 6.38 -0.85
CA LEU A 168 -10.43 6.09 0.49
C LEU A 168 -10.77 7.37 1.27
N PHE A 169 -9.90 8.39 1.22
CA PHE A 169 -10.16 9.66 1.88
C PHE A 169 -11.30 10.45 1.21
N ARG A 170 -11.37 10.49 -0.12
CA ARG A 170 -12.48 11.10 -0.85
C ARG A 170 -13.82 10.43 -0.50
N MET A 171 -13.85 9.10 -0.43
CA MET A 171 -15.03 8.34 -0.04
C MET A 171 -15.46 8.55 1.41
N ASN A 172 -14.56 9.06 2.26
CA ASN A 172 -14.86 9.49 3.62
C ASN A 172 -15.25 10.98 3.71
N GLY A 173 -15.50 11.65 2.58
CA GLY A 173 -16.01 13.02 2.51
C GLY A 173 -14.94 14.11 2.64
N PHE A 174 -13.66 13.76 2.66
CA PHE A 174 -12.58 14.74 2.72
C PHE A 174 -12.30 15.36 1.34
N LYS A 175 -11.93 16.64 1.33
CA LYS A 175 -11.36 17.28 0.15
C LYS A 175 -9.90 16.85 0.03
N VAL A 176 -9.57 16.10 -1.02
CA VAL A 176 -8.23 15.52 -1.22
C VAL A 176 -7.61 16.06 -2.50
N SER A 177 -6.34 16.46 -2.42
CA SER A 177 -5.55 16.90 -3.56
C SER A 177 -5.25 15.74 -4.50
N ASP A 178 -5.30 16.01 -5.81
CA ASP A 178 -4.82 15.04 -6.82
C ASP A 178 -3.30 14.82 -6.71
N ILE A 179 -2.57 15.80 -6.16
CA ILE A 179 -1.15 15.66 -5.89
C ILE A 179 -0.96 14.96 -4.54
N GLY A 180 -0.35 13.78 -4.57
CA GLY A 180 0.28 13.15 -3.40
C GLY A 180 1.79 13.35 -3.42
N TYR A 181 2.45 13.07 -2.30
CA TYR A 181 3.90 13.15 -2.19
C TYR A 181 4.51 11.83 -1.72
N PHE A 182 5.63 11.45 -2.33
CA PHE A 182 6.50 10.41 -1.79
C PHE A 182 7.68 11.07 -1.08
N VAL A 183 7.85 10.78 0.21
CA VAL A 183 9.08 11.12 0.94
C VAL A 183 10.02 9.93 0.78
N TYR A 184 11.02 10.09 -0.09
CA TYR A 184 11.88 9.01 -0.53
C TYR A 184 13.28 9.16 0.09
N CYS A 185 13.63 8.25 1.00
CA CYS A 185 14.95 8.14 1.62
C CYS A 185 15.83 7.15 0.83
N ASN A 186 16.94 7.61 0.27
CA ASN A 186 17.93 6.76 -0.40
C ASN A 186 19.18 6.62 0.47
N GLY A 187 19.44 5.40 0.95
CA GLY A 187 20.60 5.07 1.76
C GLY A 187 21.89 5.19 0.96
N LYS A 188 22.89 5.82 1.55
CA LYS A 188 24.19 6.09 0.93
C LYS A 188 25.16 4.96 1.23
N THR A 189 25.63 4.31 0.17
CA THR A 189 26.63 3.22 0.22
C THR A 189 28.02 3.69 -0.22
N ASP A 190 28.16 4.96 -0.57
CA ASP A 190 29.41 5.60 -1.04
C ASP A 190 30.26 6.19 0.10
N ARG A 191 29.82 6.02 1.36
CA ARG A 191 30.55 6.49 2.54
C ARG A 191 31.80 5.64 2.78
N LYS A 192 32.85 6.28 3.30
CA LYS A 192 34.17 5.66 3.55
C LYS A 192 34.08 4.41 4.43
N ALA A 193 33.15 4.38 5.37
CA ALA A 193 32.91 3.27 6.30
C ALA A 193 31.44 3.29 6.76
N PHE A 194 31.00 2.17 7.36
CA PHE A 194 29.64 2.04 7.89
C PHE A 194 29.46 2.76 9.23
N ASP A 195 30.45 2.73 10.13
CA ASP A 195 30.45 3.44 11.43
C ASP A 195 29.16 3.33 12.26
N GLY A 196 28.41 2.23 12.11
CA GLY A 196 27.13 2.01 12.79
C GLY A 196 26.01 2.97 12.34
N LYS A 197 26.15 3.60 11.17
CA LYS A 197 25.27 4.65 10.66
C LYS A 197 24.98 4.42 9.18
N LEU A 198 23.71 4.50 8.82
CA LEU A 198 23.31 4.68 7.43
C LEU A 198 22.91 6.14 7.22
N GLU A 199 23.58 6.80 6.28
CA GLU A 199 23.22 8.14 5.84
C GLU A 199 22.21 8.08 4.70
N PHE A 200 21.35 9.10 4.59
CA PHE A 200 20.32 9.14 3.57
C PHE A 200 20.31 10.48 2.85
N ASP A 201 20.09 10.44 1.53
CA ASP A 201 19.56 11.58 0.79
C ASP A 201 18.02 11.46 0.75
N ILE A 202 17.31 12.55 1.04
CA ILE A 202 15.84 12.56 1.07
C ILE A 202 15.33 13.42 -0.09
N LYS A 203 14.37 12.88 -0.85
CA LYS A 203 13.63 13.62 -1.87
C LYS A 203 12.14 13.61 -1.60
N ILE A 204 11.47 14.74 -1.85
CA ILE A 204 10.02 14.79 -1.97
C ILE A 204 9.66 14.74 -3.45
N ILE A 205 8.97 13.69 -3.87
CA ILE A 205 8.57 13.49 -5.26
C ILE A 205 7.05 13.72 -5.37
N PRO A 206 6.59 14.77 -6.12
CA PRO A 206 5.17 14.96 -6.38
C PRO A 206 4.66 13.90 -7.34
N TYR A 207 3.43 13.44 -7.11
CA TYR A 207 2.74 12.55 -8.02
C TYR A 207 1.28 12.97 -8.15
N LYS A 208 0.83 13.22 -9.38
CA LYS A 208 -0.58 13.50 -9.68
C LYS A 208 -1.30 12.18 -9.88
N GLY A 209 -2.03 11.73 -8.86
CA GLY A 209 -2.81 10.49 -8.88
C GLY A 209 -4.12 10.62 -9.66
N ASN A 210 -4.59 9.49 -10.16
CA ASN A 210 -5.92 9.33 -10.75
C ASN A 210 -6.58 8.08 -10.18
N ASP A 211 -7.56 8.25 -9.30
CA ASP A 211 -8.26 7.14 -8.66
C ASP A 211 -9.52 6.67 -9.41
N GLY A 212 -9.78 7.17 -10.62
CA GLY A 212 -10.96 6.81 -11.40
C GLY A 212 -11.08 5.32 -11.73
N TRP A 213 -9.98 4.56 -11.63
CA TRP A 213 -9.97 3.10 -11.86
C TRP A 213 -10.34 2.28 -10.62
N VAL A 214 -10.30 2.87 -9.42
CA VAL A 214 -10.36 2.13 -8.14
C VAL A 214 -11.72 1.46 -7.95
N GLU A 215 -12.81 2.20 -8.16
CA GLU A 215 -14.17 1.70 -7.95
C GLU A 215 -14.51 0.53 -8.89
N ASP A 216 -14.20 0.68 -10.18
CA ASP A 216 -14.42 -0.38 -11.17
C ASP A 216 -13.58 -1.63 -10.89
N THR A 217 -12.37 -1.44 -10.37
CA THR A 217 -11.51 -2.55 -9.97
C THR A 217 -12.08 -3.28 -8.76
N ILE A 218 -12.62 -2.56 -7.78
CA ILE A 218 -13.32 -3.15 -6.64
C ILE A 218 -14.55 -3.94 -7.11
N LYS A 219 -15.36 -3.41 -8.02
CA LYS A 219 -16.52 -4.13 -8.61
C LYS A 219 -16.09 -5.42 -9.30
N LYS A 220 -15.02 -5.39 -10.09
CA LYS A 220 -14.44 -6.58 -10.74
C LYS A 220 -13.92 -7.59 -9.71
N ALA A 221 -13.26 -7.13 -8.64
CA ALA A 221 -12.79 -7.98 -7.56
C ALA A 221 -13.95 -8.68 -6.82
N ILE A 222 -15.05 -7.97 -6.57
CA ILE A 222 -16.28 -8.54 -5.98
C ILE A 222 -16.87 -9.62 -6.89
N SER A 223 -17.01 -9.32 -8.18
CA SER A 223 -17.49 -10.30 -9.17
C SER A 223 -16.61 -11.56 -9.21
N CYS A 224 -15.29 -11.37 -9.16
CA CYS A 224 -14.33 -12.45 -9.08
C CYS A 224 -14.55 -13.31 -7.82
N LEU A 225 -14.71 -12.70 -6.65
CA LEU A 225 -14.92 -13.41 -5.38
C LEU A 225 -16.26 -14.16 -5.30
N ASN A 226 -17.30 -13.63 -5.94
CA ASN A 226 -18.63 -14.27 -6.01
C ASN A 226 -18.74 -15.37 -7.07
N SER A 227 -17.77 -15.47 -7.99
CA SER A 227 -17.75 -16.51 -9.01
C SER A 227 -17.45 -17.89 -8.39
N ASN A 228 -18.17 -18.92 -8.86
CA ASN A 228 -17.86 -20.33 -8.58
C ASN A 228 -16.80 -20.92 -9.55
N LYS A 229 -16.29 -20.11 -10.49
CA LYS A 229 -15.25 -20.50 -11.43
C LYS A 229 -13.92 -19.87 -11.04
N LEU A 230 -12.86 -20.67 -11.03
CA LEU A 230 -11.50 -20.19 -10.87
C LEU A 230 -11.15 -19.23 -12.02
N PRO A 231 -10.72 -17.98 -11.75
CA PRO A 231 -10.39 -17.04 -12.79
C PRO A 231 -9.07 -17.39 -13.50
N LYS A 232 -8.84 -16.77 -14.65
CA LYS A 232 -7.57 -16.88 -15.38
C LYS A 232 -6.42 -16.30 -14.56
N SER A 233 -5.22 -16.81 -14.78
CA SER A 233 -3.99 -16.21 -14.27
C SER A 233 -3.82 -14.80 -14.87
N GLY A 234 -3.08 -13.95 -14.16
CA GLY A 234 -2.48 -12.76 -14.79
C GLY A 234 -1.42 -13.18 -15.81
N GLU A 235 -1.16 -12.31 -16.77
CA GLU A 235 -0.27 -12.58 -17.90
C GLU A 235 1.17 -12.86 -17.43
N ASP A 236 1.73 -12.02 -16.56
CA ASP A 236 3.10 -12.14 -16.06
C ASP A 236 3.16 -12.57 -14.59
N CYS A 237 2.48 -13.67 -14.25
CA CYS A 237 2.40 -14.14 -12.86
C CYS A 237 3.37 -15.29 -12.56
N ASP A 238 4.57 -14.95 -12.05
CA ASP A 238 5.61 -15.91 -11.64
C ASP A 238 5.09 -17.06 -10.77
N PHE A 239 4.17 -16.78 -9.84
CA PHE A 239 3.59 -17.80 -8.97
C PHE A 239 2.66 -18.78 -9.70
N CYS A 240 1.95 -18.33 -10.74
CA CYS A 240 1.17 -19.23 -11.59
C CYS A 240 2.09 -20.07 -12.45
N GLU A 241 3.09 -19.46 -13.09
CA GLU A 241 4.08 -20.16 -13.91
C GLU A 241 4.83 -21.23 -13.11
N TYR A 242 5.28 -20.87 -11.90
CA TYR A 242 5.92 -21.80 -10.98
C TYR A 242 5.04 -23.02 -10.67
N ARG A 243 3.75 -22.81 -10.35
CA ARG A 243 2.82 -23.92 -10.06
C ARG A 243 2.60 -24.81 -11.28
N GLU A 244 2.44 -24.21 -12.45
CA GLU A 244 2.25 -24.96 -13.70
C GLU A 244 3.51 -25.78 -14.07
N ALA A 245 4.70 -25.22 -13.84
CA ALA A 245 5.97 -25.92 -14.01
C ALA A 245 6.11 -27.11 -13.04
N VAL A 246 5.77 -26.93 -11.77
CA VAL A 246 5.76 -27.99 -10.75
C VAL A 246 4.78 -29.11 -11.14
N ASP A 247 3.54 -28.75 -11.50
CA ASP A 247 2.53 -29.74 -11.91
C ASP A 247 2.98 -30.55 -13.14
N LYS A 248 3.64 -29.90 -14.10
CA LYS A 248 4.19 -30.57 -15.28
C LYS A 248 5.33 -31.52 -14.92
N ALA A 249 6.24 -31.09 -14.04
CA ALA A 249 7.36 -31.92 -13.58
C ALA A 249 6.86 -33.15 -12.81
N LEU A 250 5.88 -32.98 -11.90
CA LEU A 250 5.31 -34.09 -11.14
C LEU A 250 4.57 -35.10 -12.01
N LYS A 251 3.87 -34.65 -13.06
CA LYS A 251 3.21 -35.55 -14.03
C LYS A 251 4.18 -36.32 -14.94
N SER A 252 5.46 -35.91 -14.97
CA SER A 252 6.49 -36.55 -15.80
C SER A 252 7.24 -37.68 -15.12
N ILE A 253 6.98 -37.90 -13.82
CA ILE A 253 7.47 -39.02 -13.01
C ILE A 253 6.33 -40.04 -12.88
#